data_AF-A0A383V4K1-F1
#
_entry.id   AF-A0A383V4K1-F1
#
_cell.length_a   1.000
_cell.length_b   1.000
_cell.length_c   1.000
_cell.angle_alpha   90.00
_cell.angle_beta   90.00
_cell.angle_gamma   90.00
#
_symmetry.space_group_name_H-M   'P 1'
#
loop_
_entity.id
_entity.type
_entity.pdbx_description
1 polymer ?
#
loop_
_entity_poly.entity_id
_entity_poly.type
_entity_poly.pdbx_seq_one_letter_code
_entity_poly.pdbx_strand_id
1 'polypeptide(L)'
;MAFAASADDKRWEGVSRLYTKQDVEKLRGSMKIEHTLARHGAERLWKLLHTEPYIHALGALTGNQAVQQVQAGLKAIYLSGWQVAGDANSALQTYPDQSLYPADSVPKVIERINNAFI
;
A
#
# COMPACT_ATOMS: atom_id res chain seq x y z
N MET A 1 -27.78 -3.95 0.97
CA MET A 1 -28.02 -2.52 0.63
C MET A 1 -26.67 -1.85 0.43
N ALA A 2 -26.42 -1.35 -0.77
CA ALA A 2 -25.11 -1.00 -1.31
C ALA A 2 -24.57 0.35 -0.83
N PHE A 3 -23.25 0.51 -0.91
CA PHE A 3 -22.58 1.81 -0.88
C PHE A 3 -23.07 2.67 -2.05
N ALA A 4 -22.87 3.99 -1.96
CA ALA A 4 -22.86 4.82 -3.16
C ALA A 4 -21.63 4.41 -3.99
N ALA A 5 -21.79 3.32 -4.72
CA ALA A 5 -20.93 2.83 -5.75
C ALA A 5 -21.40 3.52 -7.04
N SER A 6 -20.53 4.25 -7.73
CA SER A 6 -20.79 4.55 -9.13
C SER A 6 -21.08 3.24 -9.86
N ALA A 7 -21.98 3.26 -10.84
CA ALA A 7 -22.59 2.08 -11.48
C ALA A 7 -21.63 1.04 -12.14
N ASP A 8 -20.30 1.18 -11.99
CA ASP A 8 -19.23 0.36 -12.58
C ASP A 8 -18.39 -0.42 -11.53
N ASP A 9 -18.89 -0.66 -10.32
CA ASP A 9 -18.08 -1.08 -9.17
C ASP A 9 -17.69 -2.58 -9.14
N LYS A 10 -17.10 -3.07 -10.24
CA LYS A 10 -16.44 -4.37 -10.33
C LYS A 10 -15.30 -4.53 -9.32
N ARG A 11 -14.83 -3.44 -8.71
CA ARG A 11 -13.76 -3.46 -7.70
C ARG A 11 -14.06 -4.40 -6.53
N TRP A 12 -15.34 -4.56 -6.17
CA TRP A 12 -15.78 -5.40 -5.06
C TRP A 12 -16.43 -6.71 -5.50
N GLU A 13 -16.42 -7.02 -6.80
CA GLU A 13 -16.90 -8.30 -7.30
C GLU A 13 -16.11 -9.45 -6.66
N GLY A 14 -16.82 -10.43 -6.08
CA GLY A 14 -16.21 -11.54 -5.33
C GLY A 14 -15.65 -11.20 -3.93
N VAL A 15 -15.76 -9.96 -3.45
CA VAL A 15 -15.27 -9.57 -2.12
C VAL A 15 -16.37 -9.73 -1.06
N SER A 16 -16.25 -10.77 -0.23
CA SER A 16 -17.11 -10.95 0.95
C SER A 16 -16.59 -10.17 2.17
N ARG A 17 -17.50 -9.58 2.94
CA ARG A 17 -17.18 -8.86 4.19
C ARG A 17 -18.05 -9.41 5.33
N LEU A 18 -17.41 -9.69 6.46
CA LEU A 18 -18.09 -10.18 7.67
C LEU A 18 -18.64 -9.04 8.55
N TYR A 19 -18.62 -7.81 8.04
CA TYR A 19 -19.12 -6.61 8.68
C TYR A 19 -20.08 -5.87 7.74
N THR A 20 -20.96 -5.07 8.32
CA THR A 20 -21.97 -4.31 7.59
C THR A 20 -21.47 -2.91 7.22
N LYS A 21 -22.23 -2.22 6.35
CA LYS A 21 -21.99 -0.81 6.05
C LYS A 21 -22.15 0.06 7.30
N GLN A 22 -23.14 -0.26 8.14
CA GLN A 22 -23.43 0.44 9.38
C GLN A 22 -22.26 0.35 10.37
N ASP A 23 -21.58 -0.80 10.43
CA ASP A 23 -20.38 -0.97 11.27
C ASP A 23 -19.27 0.00 10.84
N VAL A 24 -19.07 0.17 9.53
CA VAL A 24 -18.09 1.12 8.98
C VAL A 24 -18.50 2.57 9.29
N GLU A 25 -19.77 2.92 9.08
CA GLU A 25 -20.30 4.27 9.36
C GLU A 25 -20.18 4.65 10.84
N LYS A 26 -20.34 3.68 11.73
CA LYS A 26 -20.17 3.86 13.18
C LYS A 26 -18.72 4.14 13.59
N LEU A 27 -17.75 3.51 12.92
CA LEU A 27 -16.33 3.57 13.31
C LEU A 27 -15.51 4.64 12.59
N ARG A 28 -15.99 5.20 11.47
CA ARG A 28 -15.25 6.15 10.64
C ARG A 28 -15.13 7.57 11.21
N GLY A 29 -15.79 7.87 12.32
CA GLY A 29 -15.86 9.23 12.89
C GLY A 29 -16.72 10.19 12.05
N SER A 30 -16.83 11.45 12.51
CA SER A 30 -17.68 12.48 11.88
C SER A 30 -16.98 13.29 10.78
N MET A 31 -15.65 13.34 10.80
CA MET A 31 -14.85 14.10 9.84
C MET A 31 -14.25 13.17 8.79
N LYS A 32 -14.36 13.56 7.52
CA LYS A 32 -13.73 12.83 6.42
C LYS A 32 -12.27 13.27 6.27
N ILE A 33 -11.35 12.37 6.61
CA ILE A 33 -9.91 12.52 6.33
C ILE A 33 -9.64 11.90 4.96
N GLU A 34 -8.98 12.64 4.07
CA GLU A 34 -8.65 12.18 2.73
C GLU A 34 -7.25 11.55 2.70
N HIS A 35 -7.12 10.35 2.12
CA HIS A 35 -5.85 9.65 1.95
C HIS A 35 -5.47 9.61 0.47
N THR A 36 -5.12 10.78 -0.08
CA THR A 36 -4.95 11.01 -1.52
C THR A 36 -4.01 10.01 -2.20
N LEU A 37 -2.81 9.80 -1.65
CA LEU A 37 -1.83 8.88 -2.23
C LEU A 37 -2.30 7.42 -2.18
N ALA A 38 -2.95 7.01 -1.08
CA ALA A 38 -3.49 5.67 -0.94
C ALA A 38 -4.61 5.40 -1.95
N ARG A 39 -5.53 6.36 -2.14
CA ARG A 39 -6.60 6.27 -3.14
C ARG A 39 -6.03 6.18 -4.55
N HIS A 40 -5.17 7.12 -4.93
CA HIS A 40 -4.55 7.15 -6.26
C HIS A 40 -3.73 5.89 -6.55
N GLY A 41 -2.91 5.44 -5.59
CA GLY A 41 -2.10 4.22 -5.71
C GLY A 41 -2.95 2.96 -5.89
N ALA A 42 -4.01 2.81 -5.08
CA ALA A 42 -4.92 1.65 -5.16
C ALA A 42 -5.69 1.62 -6.49
N GLU A 43 -6.22 2.75 -6.95
CA GLU A 43 -6.93 2.86 -8.22
C GLU A 43 -5.99 2.57 -9.41
N ARG A 44 -4.78 3.15 -9.40
CA ARG A 44 -3.78 2.91 -10.45
C ARG A 44 -3.33 1.46 -10.48
N LEU A 45 -3.05 0.85 -9.33
CA LEU A 45 -2.65 -0.56 -9.26
C LEU A 45 -3.77 -1.48 -9.76
N TRP A 46 -5.01 -1.22 -9.34
CA TRP A 46 -6.17 -1.98 -9.81
C TRP A 46 -6.30 -1.92 -11.34
N LYS A 47 -6.17 -0.74 -11.94
CA LYS A 47 -6.17 -0.58 -13.40
C LYS A 47 -5.04 -1.38 -14.05
N LEU A 48 -3.82 -1.23 -13.56
CA LEU A 48 -2.64 -1.93 -14.08
C LEU A 48 -2.81 -3.46 -14.07
N LEU A 49 -3.37 -4.02 -13.00
CA LEU A 49 -3.63 -5.46 -12.88
C LEU A 49 -4.66 -5.98 -13.91
N HIS A 50 -5.51 -5.13 -14.47
CA HIS A 50 -6.52 -5.51 -15.46
C HIS A 50 -6.11 -5.18 -16.90
N THR A 51 -5.15 -4.27 -17.09
CA THR A 51 -4.75 -3.80 -18.43
C THR A 51 -3.41 -4.37 -18.89
N GLU A 52 -2.53 -4.75 -17.98
CA GLU A 52 -1.22 -5.32 -18.30
C GLU A 52 -1.25 -6.84 -18.20
N PRO A 53 -0.49 -7.58 -19.04
CA PRO A 53 -0.41 -9.04 -18.93
C PRO A 53 0.09 -9.51 -17.56
N TYR A 54 1.02 -8.76 -16.97
CA TYR A 54 1.47 -8.91 -15.58
C TYR A 54 2.15 -7.61 -15.10
N ILE A 55 2.28 -7.45 -13.79
CA ILE A 55 3.03 -6.35 -13.17
C ILE A 55 4.17 -6.96 -12.35
N HIS A 56 5.40 -6.59 -12.67
CA HIS A 56 6.58 -6.94 -11.87
C HIS A 56 7.02 -5.72 -11.04
N ALA A 57 7.67 -6.00 -9.92
CA ALA A 57 8.20 -5.02 -9.00
C ALA A 57 9.46 -5.56 -8.33
N LEU A 58 10.29 -4.66 -7.80
CA LEU A 58 11.47 -5.01 -7.01
C LEU A 58 11.30 -4.49 -5.58
N GLY A 59 11.95 -5.16 -4.62
CA GLY A 59 11.99 -4.75 -3.23
C GLY A 59 12.74 -3.43 -3.05
N ALA A 60 12.11 -2.44 -2.42
CA ALA A 60 12.76 -1.18 -2.03
C ALA A 60 12.71 -1.01 -0.51
N LEU A 61 13.87 -0.78 0.10
CA LEU A 61 14.04 -0.44 1.52
C LEU A 61 14.44 1.03 1.75
N THR A 62 14.68 1.77 0.66
CA THR A 62 14.93 3.22 0.68
C THR A 62 14.15 3.95 -0.42
N GLY A 63 13.95 5.26 -0.24
CA GLY A 63 13.35 6.12 -1.27
C GLY A 63 14.16 6.17 -2.56
N ASN A 64 15.49 6.23 -2.50
CA ASN A 64 16.33 6.27 -3.70
C ASN A 64 16.21 5.00 -4.54
N GLN A 65 16.14 3.82 -3.91
CA GLN A 65 15.88 2.57 -4.63
C GLN A 65 14.54 2.64 -5.37
N ALA A 66 13.48 3.11 -4.72
CA ALA A 66 12.18 3.28 -5.34
C ALA A 66 12.21 4.27 -6.52
N VAL A 67 12.88 5.42 -6.38
CA VAL A 67 13.05 6.40 -7.46
C VAL A 67 13.74 5.78 -8.67
N GLN A 68 14.86 5.07 -8.45
CA GLN A 68 15.59 4.42 -9.54
C GLN A 68 14.78 3.31 -10.22
N GLN A 69 14.01 2.54 -9.46
CA GLN A 69 13.10 1.53 -10.00
C GLN A 69 12.05 2.15 -10.94
N VAL A 70 11.44 3.26 -10.55
CA VAL A 70 10.47 3.98 -11.38
C VAL A 70 11.15 4.62 -12.60
N GLN A 71 12.33 5.22 -12.44
CA GLN A 71 13.11 5.78 -13.55
C GLN A 71 13.53 4.70 -14.56
N ALA A 72 13.81 3.48 -14.10
CA ALA A 72 14.09 2.32 -14.95
C ALA A 72 12.82 1.75 -15.65
N GLY A 73 11.65 2.34 -15.42
CA GLY A 73 10.40 1.98 -16.09
C GLY A 73 9.50 1.00 -15.32
N LEU A 74 9.84 0.65 -14.06
CA LEU A 74 8.94 -0.20 -13.26
C LEU A 74 7.64 0.54 -12.94
N LYS A 75 6.53 -0.17 -13.08
CA LYS A 75 5.18 0.38 -12.86
C LYS A 75 4.72 0.27 -11.40
N ALA A 76 5.41 -0.51 -10.57
CA ALA A 76 5.07 -0.74 -9.16
C ALA A 76 6.34 -0.97 -8.31
N ILE A 77 6.21 -0.74 -7.00
CA ILE A 77 7.26 -0.94 -5.99
C ILE A 77 6.78 -2.01 -5.01
N TYR A 78 7.66 -2.96 -4.67
CA TYR A 78 7.41 -3.94 -3.61
C TYR A 78 8.14 -3.50 -2.34
N LEU A 79 7.48 -3.59 -1.19
CA LEU A 79 8.09 -3.28 0.10
C LEU A 79 8.15 -4.58 0.91
N SER A 80 9.36 -5.11 1.06
CA SER A 80 9.60 -6.40 1.69
C SER A 80 9.72 -6.27 3.21
N GLY A 81 8.89 -6.99 3.97
CA GLY A 81 9.03 -7.11 5.43
C GLY A 81 10.40 -7.65 5.85
N TRP A 82 10.95 -8.60 5.09
CA TRP A 82 12.31 -9.12 5.28
C TRP A 82 13.40 -8.03 5.16
N GLN A 83 13.32 -7.14 4.17
CA GLN A 83 14.31 -6.06 4.01
C GLN A 83 14.18 -5.04 5.14
N VAL A 84 12.95 -4.77 5.61
CA VAL A 84 12.71 -3.92 6.78
C VAL A 84 13.32 -4.54 8.04
N ALA A 85 13.12 -5.83 8.27
CA ALA A 85 13.74 -6.56 9.38
C ALA A 85 15.28 -6.46 9.34
N GLY A 86 15.87 -6.66 8.16
CA GLY A 86 17.32 -6.65 8.00
C GLY A 86 17.97 -5.28 8.18
N ASP A 87 17.37 -4.21 7.65
CA ASP A 87 18.13 -2.95 7.44
C ASP A 87 17.30 -1.65 7.39
N ALA A 88 15.98 -1.68 7.66
CA ALA A 88 15.16 -0.46 7.54
C ALA A 88 14.04 -0.34 8.60
N ASN A 89 14.23 -0.93 9.77
CA ASN A 89 13.23 -0.91 10.84
C ASN A 89 13.47 0.18 11.90
N SER A 90 12.39 0.52 12.63
CA SER A 90 12.39 1.55 13.66
C SER A 90 13.24 1.21 14.90
N ALA A 91 13.64 -0.06 15.10
CA ALA A 91 14.48 -0.45 16.23
C ALA A 91 15.99 -0.25 15.94
N LEU A 92 16.36 0.08 14.70
CA LEU A 92 17.75 0.28 14.28
C LEU A 92 18.64 -0.94 14.59
N GLN A 93 18.07 -2.13 14.44
CA GLN A 93 18.75 -3.42 14.61
C GLN A 93 18.61 -4.24 13.34
N THR A 94 19.55 -5.16 13.10
CA THR A 94 19.41 -6.18 12.07
C THR A 94 18.70 -7.39 12.65
N TYR A 95 17.55 -7.75 12.08
CA TYR A 95 16.76 -8.91 12.46
C TYR A 95 16.63 -9.93 11.32
N PRO A 96 16.46 -11.23 11.65
CA PRO A 96 15.86 -12.18 10.72
C PRO A 96 14.38 -11.86 10.51
N ASP A 97 13.79 -12.41 9.45
CA ASP A 97 12.36 -12.26 9.14
C ASP A 97 11.47 -13.14 10.03
N GLN A 98 11.35 -12.70 11.28
CA GLN A 98 10.58 -13.36 12.35
C GLN A 98 9.68 -12.34 13.08
N SER A 99 9.28 -11.26 12.40
CA SER A 99 8.41 -10.21 12.96
C SER A 99 8.92 -9.59 14.28
N LEU A 100 10.24 -9.50 14.45
CA LEU A 100 10.88 -8.99 15.67
C LEU A 100 10.92 -7.46 15.75
N TYR A 101 10.74 -6.78 14.62
CA TYR A 101 10.80 -5.32 14.55
C TYR A 101 9.49 -4.64 14.96
N PRO A 102 9.52 -3.37 15.41
CA PRO A 102 8.31 -2.61 15.77
C PRO A 102 7.31 -2.54 14.61
N ALA A 103 6.02 -2.76 14.89
CA ALA A 103 4.98 -2.88 13.87
C ALA A 103 4.79 -1.63 12.98
N ASP A 104 5.27 -0.47 13.42
CA ASP A 104 5.23 0.79 12.66
C ASP A 104 6.34 0.92 11.58
N SER A 105 7.29 -0.02 11.56
CA SER A 105 8.47 0.06 10.70
C SER A 105 8.10 0.07 9.21
N VAL A 106 7.23 -0.86 8.78
CA VAL A 106 6.77 -0.91 7.39
C VAL A 106 6.01 0.37 6.99
N PRO A 107 5.00 0.84 7.75
CA PRO A 107 4.36 2.12 7.50
C PRO A 107 5.33 3.32 7.34
N LYS A 108 6.36 3.41 8.18
CA LYS A 108 7.39 4.45 8.06
C LYS A 108 8.19 4.35 6.76
N VAL A 109 8.48 3.13 6.29
CA VAL A 109 9.15 2.93 4.99
C VAL A 109 8.19 3.27 3.83
N ILE A 110 6.88 2.99 3.94
CA ILE A 110 5.86 3.43 2.97
C ILE A 110 5.86 4.96 2.87
N GLU A 111 5.84 5.66 4.00
CA GLU A 111 5.90 7.12 4.05
C GLU A 111 7.19 7.65 3.43
N ARG A 112 8.34 7.09 3.81
CA ARG A 112 9.66 7.45 3.24
C ARG A 112 9.73 7.26 1.73
N ILE A 113 9.16 6.16 1.20
CA ILE A 113 9.13 5.90 -0.25
C ILE A 113 8.24 6.94 -0.95
N ASN A 114 7.04 7.21 -0.45
CA ASN A 114 6.16 8.21 -1.06
C ASN A 114 6.78 9.61 -1.03
N ASN A 115 7.43 9.99 0.07
CA ASN A 115 8.13 11.28 0.19
C ASN A 115 9.29 11.44 -0.80
N ALA A 116 9.85 10.35 -1.34
CA ALA A 116 10.90 10.45 -2.36
C ALA A 116 10.37 10.84 -3.76
N PHE A 117 9.04 10.88 -3.94
CA PHE A 117 8.37 11.28 -5.19
C PHE A 117 7.64 12.62 -5.08
N ILE A 118 7.73 13.30 -3.94
CA ILE A 118 7.12 14.60 -3.65
C ILE A 118 8.23 15.65 -3.58
#